data_AF-A0A0Q0BNC2-F1
#
_entry.id   AF-A0A0Q0BNC2-F1
#
_cell.length_a   1.000
_cell.length_b   1.000
_cell.length_c   1.000
_cell.angle_alpha   90.00
_cell.angle_beta   90.00
_cell.angle_gamma   90.00
#
_symmetry.space_group_name_H-M   'P 1'
#
loop_
_entity.id
_entity.type
_entity.pdbx_description
1 polymer ?
#
loop_
_entity_poly.entity_id
_entity_poly.type
_entity_poly.pdbx_seq_one_letter_code
_entity_poly.pdbx_strand_id
1 'polypeptide(L)' 'PDQPDGPLSFTLLMPNLGSVRVNANKTENRWSVQLGFARRDVLKRLSAHTGACRDSLSQALGQDVELDMHEDLSA' A
#
# COMPACT_ATOMS: atom_id res chain seq x y z
N PRO A 1 20.44 2.19 -0.99
CA PRO A 1 19.93 0.81 -0.82
C PRO A 1 19.43 0.29 -2.17
N ASP A 2 20.09 -0.74 -2.70
CA ASP A 2 19.65 -1.45 -3.91
C ASP A 2 18.27 -2.03 -3.66
N GLN A 3 17.30 -1.48 -4.37
CA GLN A 3 15.93 -1.95 -4.34
C GLN A 3 15.87 -3.21 -5.19
N PRO A 4 15.28 -4.32 -4.69
CA PRO A 4 15.23 -5.54 -5.47
C PRO A 4 14.56 -5.29 -6.81
N ASP A 5 15.16 -5.78 -7.90
CA ASP A 5 14.56 -5.74 -9.22
C ASP A 5 13.29 -6.60 -9.23
N GLY A 6 12.13 -5.95 -9.15
CA GLY A 6 10.82 -6.58 -9.25
C GLY A 6 9.74 -5.97 -8.35
N PRO A 7 8.46 -6.37 -8.55
CA PRO A 7 7.37 -5.95 -7.70
C PRO A 7 7.58 -6.47 -6.27
N LEU A 8 7.58 -5.54 -5.30
CA LEU A 8 7.70 -5.82 -3.89
C LEU A 8 6.33 -6.22 -3.33
N SER A 9 6.12 -7.51 -3.09
CA SER A 9 4.88 -8.04 -2.52
C SER A 9 5.13 -8.69 -1.16
N PHE A 10 4.43 -8.23 -0.12
CA PHE A 10 4.51 -8.80 1.23
C PHE A 10 3.22 -8.56 2.02
N THR A 11 3.04 -9.30 3.11
CA THR A 11 1.90 -9.13 4.03
C THR A 11 2.37 -8.54 5.34
N LEU A 12 1.74 -7.45 5.77
CA LEU A 12 1.93 -6.83 7.07
C LEU A 12 0.85 -7.32 8.04
N LEU A 13 1.28 -7.87 9.17
CA LEU A 13 0.41 -8.14 10.29
C LEU A 13 0.40 -6.93 11.22
N MET A 14 -0.71 -6.21 11.25
CA MET A 14 -0.86 -5.00 12.04
C MET A 14 -1.91 -5.18 13.14
N PRO A 15 -1.62 -4.79 14.39
CA PRO A 15 -2.51 -5.05 15.53
C PRO A 15 -3.95 -4.57 15.34
N ASN A 16 -4.12 -3.38 14.77
CA ASN A 16 -5.44 -2.73 14.62
C ASN A 16 -6.04 -2.88 13.21
N LEU A 17 -5.23 -3.26 12.23
CA LEU A 17 -5.61 -3.30 10.81
C LEU A 17 -5.75 -4.74 10.29
N GLY A 18 -5.21 -5.73 11.02
CA GLY A 18 -5.20 -7.13 10.62
C GLY A 18 -4.12 -7.41 9.58
N SER A 19 -4.40 -8.38 8.70
CA SER A 19 -3.58 -8.73 7.55
C SER A 19 -3.76 -7.68 6.46
N VAL A 20 -2.67 -7.01 6.10
CA VAL A 20 -2.62 -6.04 4.99
C VAL A 20 -1.59 -6.50 3.97
N ARG A 21 -2.06 -6.89 2.79
CA ARG A 21 -1.18 -7.20 1.67
C ARG A 21 -0.71 -5.91 1.03
N VAL A 22 0.60 -5.79 0.84
CA VAL A 22 1.24 -4.67 0.16
C VAL A 22 1.83 -5.21 -1.13
N ASN A 23 1.46 -4.60 -2.26
CA ASN A 23 2.12 -4.82 -3.53
C ASN A 23 2.61 -3.47 -4.05
N ALA A 24 3.92 -3.32 -4.19
CA ALA A 24 4.54 -2.08 -4.63
C ALA A 24 5.39 -2.36 -5.86
N ASN A 25 5.08 -1.68 -6.96
CA ASN A 25 5.85 -1.75 -8.18
C ASN A 25 6.42 -0.37 -8.52
N LYS A 26 7.68 -0.34 -8.95
CA LYS A 26 8.33 0.87 -9.42
C LYS A 26 8.21 0.95 -10.93
N THR A 27 7.65 2.05 -11.41
CA THR A 27 7.75 2.45 -12.82
C THR A 27 8.86 3.49 -12.96
N GLU A 28 9.20 3.92 -14.18
CA GLU A 28 10.31 4.85 -14.45
C GLU A 28 10.31 6.11 -13.54
N ASN A 29 9.13 6.68 -13.22
CA ASN A 29 9.03 7.91 -12.42
C ASN A 29 7.99 7.88 -11.28
N ARG A 30 7.34 6.74 -11.02
CA ARG A 30 6.26 6.65 -10.03
C ARG A 30 6.20 5.29 -9.36
N TRP A 31 5.81 5.28 -8.09
CA TRP A 31 5.42 4.09 -7.37
C TRP A 31 3.95 3.77 -7.58
N SER A 32 3.65 2.55 -7.98
CA SER A 32 2.31 2.00 -7.88
C SER A 32 2.27 1.14 -6.62
N VAL A 33 1.51 1.58 -5.61
CA VAL A 33 1.33 0.86 -4.35
C VAL A 33 -0.12 0.44 -4.22
N GLN A 34 -0.33 -0.85 -4.01
CA GLN A 34 -1.64 -1.44 -3.77
C GLN A 34 -1.67 -2.00 -2.36
N LEU A 35 -2.71 -1.63 -1.60
CA LEU A 35 -2.95 -2.13 -0.26
C LEU A 35 -4.24 -2.96 -0.24
N GLY A 36 -4.08 -4.26 -0.04
CA GLY A 36 -5.16 -5.22 0.12
C GLY A 36 -5.48 -5.41 1.60
N PHE A 37 -6.72 -5.17 2.01
CA PHE A 37 -7.16 -5.33 3.40
C PHE A 37 -8.06 -6.55 3.54
N ALA A 38 -7.75 -7.45 4.47
CA ALA A 38 -8.63 -8.59 4.81
C ALA A 38 -9.98 -8.15 5.39
N ARG A 39 -10.02 -6.94 5.96
CA ARG A 39 -11.16 -6.40 6.71
C ARG A 39 -11.80 -5.23 5.99
N ARG A 40 -13.03 -5.43 5.52
CA ARG A 40 -13.84 -4.39 4.85
C ARG A 40 -14.09 -3.15 5.71
N ASP A 41 -14.25 -3.31 7.03
CA ASP A 41 -14.46 -2.19 7.94
C ASP A 41 -13.21 -1.31 8.06
N VAL A 42 -12.02 -1.92 8.01
CA VAL A 42 -10.73 -1.22 8.01
C VAL A 42 -10.54 -0.46 6.72
N LEU A 43 -10.79 -1.09 5.57
CA LEU A 43 -10.72 -0.44 4.26
C LEU A 43 -11.57 0.81 4.25
N LYS A 44 -12.87 0.73 4.59
CA LYS A 44 -13.76 1.90 4.59
C LYS A 44 -13.25 3.08 5.43
N ARG A 45 -12.63 2.81 6.59
CA ARG A 45 -12.05 3.87 7.44
C ARG A 45 -10.79 4.48 6.82
N LEU A 46 -9.94 3.65 6.21
CA LEU A 46 -8.70 4.11 5.57
C LEU A 46 -8.93 4.76 4.21
N SER A 47 -9.97 4.39 3.48
CA SER A 47 -10.36 5.04 2.22
C SER A 47 -10.61 6.54 2.40
N ALA A 48 -11.12 6.96 3.57
CA ALA A 48 -11.28 8.38 3.91
C ALA A 48 -9.93 9.12 4.08
N HIS A 49 -8.84 8.38 4.28
CA HIS A 49 -7.49 8.89 4.53
C HIS A 49 -6.50 8.52 3.41
N THR A 50 -6.99 8.06 2.25
CA THR A 50 -6.13 7.64 1.12
C THR A 50 -5.16 8.74 0.71
N GLY A 51 -5.60 10.01 0.69
CA GLY A 51 -4.70 11.14 0.40
C GLY A 51 -3.54 11.24 1.38
N ALA A 52 -3.81 11.18 2.68
CA ALA A 52 -2.78 11.25 3.72
C ALA A 52 -1.81 10.05 3.66
N CYS A 53 -2.33 8.85 3.39
CA CYS A 53 -1.49 7.65 3.18
C CYS A 53 -0.59 7.82 1.95
N ARG A 54 -1.14 8.29 0.83
CA ARG A 54 -0.39 8.53 -0.41
C ARG A 54 0.72 9.54 -0.19
N ASP A 55 0.40 10.66 0.45
CA ASP A 55 1.37 11.74 0.69
C ASP A 55 2.48 11.27 1.64
N SER A 56 2.13 10.49 2.68
CA SER A 56 3.12 9.89 3.58
C SER A 56 4.04 8.90 2.87
N LEU A 57 3.49 8.05 1.99
CA LEU A 57 4.28 7.13 1.16
C LEU A 57 5.17 7.89 0.17
N SER A 58 4.65 8.95 -0.45
CA SER A 58 5.41 9.77 -1.39
C SER A 58 6.59 10.46 -0.72
N GLN A 59 6.38 10.99 0.48
CA GLN A 59 7.47 11.56 1.30
C GLN A 59 8.50 10.51 1.70
N ALA A 60 8.08 9.33 2.13
CA ALA A 60 8.99 8.25 2.54
C ALA A 60 9.80 7.67 1.37
N LEU A 61 9.19 7.56 0.19
CA LEU A 61 9.81 7.01 -1.02
C LEU A 61 10.55 8.07 -1.85
N GLY A 62 10.34 9.36 -1.57
CA GLY A 62 10.95 10.49 -2.30
C GLY A 62 10.46 10.64 -3.74
N GLN A 63 9.35 9.99 -4.10
CA GLN A 63 8.80 9.96 -5.46
C GLN A 63 7.26 10.00 -5.40
N ASP A 64 6.63 10.34 -6.51
CA ASP A 64 5.17 10.30 -6.61
C ASP A 64 4.65 8.86 -6.43
N VAL A 65 3.49 8.74 -5.79
CA VAL A 65 2.87 7.45 -5.45
C VAL A 65 1.44 7.46 -5.95
N GLU A 66 1.10 6.48 -6.76
CA GLU A 66 -0.27 6.08 -7.00
C GLU A 66 -0.65 5.01 -5.98
N LEU A 67 -1.72 5.27 -5.23
CA LEU A 67 -2.16 4.41 -4.14
C LEU A 67 -3.55 3.87 -4.45
N ASP A 68 -3.66 2.55 -4.54
CA ASP A 68 -4.92 1.82 -4.61
C ASP A 68 -5.15 1.07 -3.30
N MET A 69 -6.40 1.07 -2.82
CA MET A 69 -6.80 0.33 -1.63
C MET A 69 -8.01 -0.52 -1.97
N HIS A 70 -7.91 -1.83 -1.74
CA HIS A 70 -8.98 -2.77 -2.06
C HIS A 70 -9.16 -3.83 -0.98
N GLU A 71 -10.28 -4.55 -1.05
CA GLU A 71 -10.52 -5.72 -0.22
C GLU A 71 -9.67 -6.88 -0.75
N ASP A 72 -8.84 -7.48 0.11
CA ASP A 72 -8.11 -8.69 -0.25
C ASP A 72 -8.90 -9.91 0.22
N LEU A 73 -9.61 -10.52 -0.74
CA LEU A 73 -10.38 -11.74 -0.52
C LEU A 73 -9.49 -12.99 -0.33
N SER A 74 -8.17 -12.83 -0.47
CA SER A 74 -7.16 -13.90 -0.34
C SER A 74 -6.24 -13.72 0.87
N ALA A 75 -6.51 -12.77 1.77
CA ALA A 75 -5.70 -12.42 2.94
C ALA A 75 -5.97 -13.25 4.20
#